data_AF-A0A1S1Y3A5-F1
#
_entry.id   AF-A0A1S1Y3A5-F1
#
_cell.length_a   1.000
_cell.length_b   1.000
_cell.length_c   1.000
_cell.angle_alpha   90.00
_cell.angle_beta   90.00
_cell.angle_gamma   90.00
#
_symmetry.space_group_name_H-M   'P 1'
#
loop_
_entity.id
_entity.type
_entity.pdbx_description
1 polymer ?
#
loop_
_entity_poly.entity_id
_entity_poly.type
_entity_poly.pdbx_seq_one_letter_code
_entity_poly.pdbx_strand_id
1 'polypeptide(L)'
;MSEIILFPVPDRQQKSELDAVIDDALKAIPKNDREKLRFELIKTIDGFDTFFTEWSLSLPEDSDETLRKQIYDIAHQEHDRKMRMLKEIMRLKIKVLVAEYRQRK
;
A
#
# COMPACT_ATOMS: atom_id res chain seq x y z
N MET A 1 -24.43 -18.17 -9.26
CA MET A 1 -23.44 -17.20 -9.77
C MET A 1 -22.62 -16.67 -8.60
N SER A 2 -21.29 -16.65 -8.66
CA SER A 2 -20.48 -16.16 -7.53
C SER A 2 -20.54 -14.64 -7.40
N GLU A 3 -20.75 -14.14 -6.17
CA GLU A 3 -20.68 -12.70 -5.88
C GLU A 3 -19.21 -12.25 -5.85
N ILE A 4 -18.89 -11.15 -6.55
CA ILE A 4 -17.56 -10.53 -6.59
C ILE A 4 -17.59 -9.34 -5.63
N ILE A 5 -16.91 -9.45 -4.50
CA ILE A 5 -16.81 -8.37 -3.50
C ILE A 5 -15.46 -7.67 -3.66
N LEU A 6 -15.46 -6.34 -3.85
CA LEU A 6 -14.25 -5.52 -3.86
C LEU A 6 -13.72 -5.39 -2.44
N PHE A 7 -12.43 -5.69 -2.25
CA PHE A 7 -11.76 -5.65 -0.97
C PHE A 7 -10.38 -4.98 -1.08
N PRO A 8 -9.99 -4.07 -0.17
CA PRO A 8 -10.79 -3.51 0.93
C PRO A 8 -11.82 -2.50 0.39
N VAL A 9 -12.79 -2.12 1.22
CA VAL A 9 -13.62 -0.94 0.93
C VAL A 9 -12.67 0.26 0.85
N PRO A 10 -12.65 1.03 -0.25
CA PRO A 10 -11.66 2.09 -0.44
C PRO A 10 -11.84 3.16 0.64
N ASP A 11 -10.95 3.13 1.62
CA ASP A 11 -10.90 4.13 2.68
C ASP A 11 -9.89 5.21 2.31
N ARG A 12 -10.34 6.47 2.32
CA ARG A 12 -9.48 7.63 1.99
C ARG A 12 -8.37 7.85 3.02
N GLN A 13 -8.41 7.15 4.16
CA GLN A 13 -7.42 7.28 5.25
C GLN A 13 -6.03 6.71 4.91
N GLN A 14 -5.93 5.65 4.10
CA GLN A 14 -4.62 5.02 3.80
C GLN A 14 -3.65 5.99 3.11
N LYS A 15 -4.16 6.86 2.23
CA LYS A 15 -3.35 7.86 1.54
C LYS A 15 -2.66 8.85 2.50
N SER A 16 -3.35 9.19 3.59
CA SER A 16 -2.84 10.12 4.61
C SER A 16 -1.66 9.55 5.42
N GLU A 17 -1.64 8.25 5.70
CA GLU A 17 -0.55 7.64 6.47
C GLU A 17 0.74 7.53 5.63
N LEU A 18 0.58 7.28 4.33
CA LEU A 18 1.68 7.16 3.38
C LEU A 18 2.39 8.50 3.18
N ASP A 19 1.63 9.57 3.00
CA ASP A 19 2.17 10.93 2.88
C ASP A 19 3.03 11.32 4.09
N ALA A 20 2.59 10.98 5.31
CA ALA A 20 3.35 11.26 6.53
C ALA A 20 4.69 10.50 6.57
N VAL A 21 4.72 9.23 6.15
CA VAL A 21 5.94 8.42 6.09
C VAL A 21 6.92 8.97 5.05
N ILE A 22 6.43 9.42 3.90
CA ILE A 22 7.24 10.06 2.85
C ILE A 22 7.84 11.36 3.38
N ASP A 23 7.03 12.20 4.03
CA ASP A 23 7.48 13.49 4.56
C ASP A 23 8.55 13.31 5.64
N ASP A 24 8.38 12.35 6.54
CA ASP A 24 9.40 12.02 7.56
C ASP A 24 10.72 11.55 6.94
N ALA A 25 10.64 10.71 5.91
CA ALA A 25 11.82 10.21 5.22
C ALA A 25 12.60 11.30 4.47
N LEU A 26 11.89 12.28 3.92
CA LEU A 26 12.48 13.36 3.12
C LEU A 26 12.94 14.56 3.96
N LYS A 27 12.71 14.57 5.28
CA LYS A 27 13.15 15.66 6.19
C LYS A 27 14.64 15.98 6.07
N ALA A 28 15.47 14.96 5.86
CA ALA A 28 16.93 15.10 5.76
C ALA A 28 17.41 15.61 4.39
N ILE A 29 16.52 15.75 3.40
CA ILE A 29 16.86 16.21 2.04
C ILE A 29 16.66 17.73 1.92
N PRO A 30 17.57 18.47 1.25
CA PRO A 30 17.40 19.88 0.95
C PRO A 30 16.09 20.16 0.21
N LYS A 31 15.44 21.29 0.52
CA LYS A 31 14.14 21.66 -0.06
C LYS A 31 14.11 21.60 -1.59
N ASN A 32 15.20 22.02 -2.26
CA ASN A 32 15.27 22.08 -3.72
C ASN A 32 15.12 20.70 -4.40
N ASP A 33 15.55 19.62 -3.74
CA ASP A 33 15.48 18.25 -4.30
C ASP A 33 14.32 17.44 -3.71
N ARG A 34 13.68 17.97 -2.67
CA ARG A 34 12.63 17.30 -1.90
C ARG A 34 11.38 17.03 -2.72
N GLU A 35 10.91 18.01 -3.50
CA GLU A 35 9.67 17.87 -4.28
C GLU A 35 9.82 16.83 -5.39
N LYS A 36 10.98 16.79 -6.05
CA LYS A 36 11.26 15.81 -7.10
C LYS A 36 11.25 14.38 -6.55
N LEU A 37 11.93 14.16 -5.42
CA LEU A 37 11.96 12.85 -4.77
C LEU A 37 10.61 12.46 -4.17
N ARG A 38 9.85 13.44 -3.65
CA ARG A 38 8.46 13.23 -3.21
C ARG A 38 7.59 12.74 -4.36
N PHE A 39 7.68 13.37 -5.52
CA PHE A 39 6.90 12.98 -6.69
C PHE A 39 7.26 11.56 -7.18
N GLU A 40 8.55 11.23 -7.26
CA GLU A 40 8.99 9.87 -7.63
C GLU A 40 8.51 8.82 -6.63
N LEU A 41 8.51 9.13 -5.33
CA LEU A 41 7.97 8.27 -4.28
C LEU A 41 6.47 8.08 -4.42
N ILE A 42 5.68 9.17 -4.51
CA ILE A 42 4.22 9.09 -4.66
C ILE A 42 3.85 8.27 -5.90
N LYS A 43 4.50 8.52 -7.05
CA LYS A 43 4.23 7.76 -8.28
C LYS A 43 4.52 6.26 -8.11
N THR A 44 5.59 5.94 -7.40
CA THR A 44 5.95 4.54 -7.13
C THR A 44 4.91 3.90 -6.21
N ILE A 45 4.44 4.64 -5.21
CA ILE A 45 3.44 4.20 -4.23
C ILE A 45 2.10 3.98 -4.91
N ASP A 46 1.59 4.96 -5.68
CA ASP A 46 0.35 4.82 -6.44
C ASP A 46 0.39 3.57 -7.35
N GLY A 47 1.55 3.26 -7.94
CA GLY A 47 1.73 2.06 -8.76
C GLY A 47 1.70 0.74 -7.99
N PHE A 48 2.13 0.72 -6.72
CA PHE A 48 2.04 -0.46 -5.87
C PHE A 48 0.69 -0.56 -5.15
N ASP A 49 0.10 0.58 -4.79
CA ASP A 49 -1.17 0.66 -4.09
C ASP A 49 -2.25 -0.12 -4.86
N THR A 50 -2.39 0.12 -6.17
CA THR A 50 -3.33 -0.63 -7.02
C THR A 50 -3.08 -2.14 -7.01
N PHE A 51 -1.81 -2.57 -6.96
CA PHE A 51 -1.44 -3.99 -6.93
C PHE A 51 -1.80 -4.67 -5.59
N PHE A 52 -1.73 -3.94 -4.47
CA PHE A 52 -2.00 -4.48 -3.14
C PHE A 52 -3.45 -4.28 -2.68
N THR A 53 -4.19 -3.33 -3.26
CA THR A 53 -5.55 -2.95 -2.85
C THR A 53 -6.65 -3.54 -3.72
N GLU A 54 -6.43 -3.89 -5.00
CA GLU A 54 -7.52 -4.43 -5.83
C GLU A 54 -7.56 -5.96 -5.84
N TRP A 55 -8.57 -6.52 -5.19
CA TRP A 55 -8.83 -7.95 -5.24
C TRP A 55 -10.29 -8.24 -4.96
N SER A 56 -10.75 -9.34 -5.55
CA SER A 56 -12.12 -9.80 -5.45
C SER A 56 -12.19 -11.13 -4.72
N LEU A 57 -13.18 -11.26 -3.86
CA LEU A 57 -13.57 -12.55 -3.28
C LEU A 57 -14.72 -13.12 -4.11
N SER A 58 -14.61 -14.40 -4.45
CA SER A 58 -15.67 -15.19 -5.09
C SER A 58 -16.21 -16.16 -4.05
N LEU A 59 -17.46 -15.96 -3.65
CA LEU A 59 -18.14 -16.83 -2.68
C LEU A 59 -19.16 -17.74 -3.39
N PRO A 60 -19.22 -19.05 -3.07
CA PRO A 60 -20.29 -19.93 -3.54
C PRO A 60 -21.66 -19.48 -2.97
N GLU A 61 -22.73 -19.50 -3.76
CA GLU A 61 -24.08 -19.13 -3.28
C GLU A 61 -24.55 -20.03 -2.12
N ASP A 62 -24.21 -21.32 -2.17
CA ASP A 62 -24.60 -22.33 -1.18
C ASP A 62 -23.71 -22.36 0.08
N SER A 63 -22.82 -21.37 0.25
CA SER A 63 -21.93 -21.31 1.41
C SER A 63 -22.67 -20.90 2.68
N ASP A 64 -22.53 -21.71 3.74
CA ASP A 64 -23.05 -21.42 5.08
C ASP A 64 -22.39 -20.14 5.67
N GLU A 65 -23.12 -19.44 6.55
CA GLU A 65 -22.70 -18.19 7.17
C GLU A 65 -21.34 -18.32 7.88
N THR A 66 -21.08 -19.47 8.50
CA THR A 66 -19.81 -19.79 9.16
C THR A 66 -18.64 -19.78 8.16
N LEU A 67 -18.81 -20.40 6.99
CA LEU A 67 -17.79 -20.48 5.96
C LEU A 67 -17.54 -19.09 5.35
N ARG A 68 -18.59 -18.30 5.15
CA ARG A 68 -18.47 -16.92 4.67
C ARG A 68 -17.64 -16.08 5.64
N LYS A 69 -17.93 -16.14 6.94
CA LYS A 69 -17.15 -15.44 7.98
C LYS A 69 -15.68 -15.83 7.95
N GLN A 70 -15.38 -17.12 7.86
CA GLN A 70 -13.98 -17.59 7.78
C GLN A 70 -13.26 -17.07 6.54
N ILE A 71 -13.92 -17.06 5.37
CA ILE A 71 -13.33 -16.54 4.13
C ILE A 71 -13.09 -15.03 4.25
N TYR A 72 -14.04 -14.29 4.83
CA TYR A 72 -13.87 -12.87 5.13
C TYR A 72 -12.70 -12.62 6.09
N ASP A 73 -12.56 -13.39 7.17
CA ASP A 73 -11.47 -13.23 8.14
C ASP A 73 -10.10 -13.50 7.49
N ILE A 74 -10.00 -14.55 6.69
CA ILE A 74 -8.78 -14.88 5.92
C ILE A 74 -8.44 -13.76 4.95
N ALA A 75 -9.44 -13.21 4.27
CA ALA A 75 -9.23 -12.07 3.40
C ALA A 75 -8.64 -10.89 4.20
N HIS A 76 -9.29 -10.43 5.26
CA HIS A 76 -8.76 -9.33 6.09
C HIS A 76 -7.32 -9.58 6.57
N GLN A 77 -6.99 -10.81 6.97
CA GLN A 77 -5.62 -11.14 7.38
C GLN A 77 -4.60 -11.01 6.24
N GLU A 78 -4.92 -11.51 5.04
CA GLU A 78 -4.04 -11.40 3.87
C GLU A 78 -3.93 -9.96 3.37
N HIS A 79 -5.00 -9.17 3.49
CA HIS A 79 -4.95 -7.73 3.27
C HIS A 79 -3.91 -7.05 4.15
N ASP A 80 -4.02 -7.25 5.46
CA ASP A 80 -3.16 -6.59 6.43
C ASP A 80 -1.71 -7.04 6.27
N ARG A 81 -1.51 -8.30 5.88
CA ARG A 81 -0.19 -8.81 5.50
C ARG A 81 0.36 -8.08 4.26
N LYS A 82 -0.43 -7.93 3.20
CA LYS A 82 -0.05 -7.20 1.98
C LYS A 82 0.26 -5.73 2.27
N MET A 83 -0.55 -5.06 3.07
CA MET A 83 -0.31 -3.66 3.46
C MET A 83 0.97 -3.49 4.26
N ARG A 84 1.29 -4.42 5.17
CA ARG A 84 2.59 -4.44 5.87
C ARG A 84 3.76 -4.63 4.91
N MET A 85 3.62 -5.51 3.92
CA MET A 85 4.65 -5.71 2.89
C MET A 85 4.86 -4.44 2.06
N LEU A 86 3.78 -3.77 1.63
CA LEU A 86 3.85 -2.50 0.92
C LEU A 86 4.63 -1.46 1.74
N LYS A 87 4.32 -1.32 3.03
CA LYS A 87 5.03 -0.42 3.96
C LYS A 87 6.53 -0.68 4.01
N GLU A 88 6.96 -1.94 4.06
CA GLU A 88 8.38 -2.30 4.05
C GLU A 88 9.05 -2.03 2.70
N ILE A 89 8.38 -2.33 1.58
CA ILE A 89 8.89 -2.01 0.23
C ILE A 89 9.11 -0.50 0.07
N MET A 90 8.14 0.32 0.51
CA MET A 90 8.27 1.77 0.48
C MET A 90 9.43 2.26 1.33
N ARG A 91 9.57 1.71 2.54
CA ARG A 91 10.69 2.04 3.44
C ARG A 91 12.05 1.72 2.81
N LEU A 92 12.16 0.57 2.13
CA LEU A 92 13.37 0.20 1.40
C LEU A 92 13.63 1.12 0.21
N LYS A 93 12.60 1.43 -0.58
CA LYS A 93 12.73 2.33 -1.74
C LYS A 93 13.17 3.73 -1.34
N ILE A 94 12.61 4.26 -0.26
CA ILE A 94 13.02 5.52 0.37
C ILE A 94 14.52 5.48 0.71
N LYS A 95 14.99 4.43 1.39
CA LYS A 95 16.41 4.30 1.75
C LYS A 95 17.30 4.28 0.51
N VAL A 96 16.90 3.56 -0.54
CA VAL A 96 17.63 3.49 -1.82
C VAL A 96 17.70 4.88 -2.46
N LEU A 97 16.58 5.59 -2.57
CA LEU A 97 16.55 6.94 -3.16
C LEU A 97 17.42 7.94 -2.39
N VAL A 98 17.39 7.90 -1.06
CA VAL A 98 18.27 8.73 -0.22
C VAL A 98 19.74 8.37 -0.41
N ALA A 99 20.06 7.07 -0.52
CA ALA A 99 21.44 6.61 -0.75
C ALA A 99 21.95 7.01 -2.13
N GLU A 100 21.15 6.84 -3.19
CA GLU A 100 21.48 7.27 -4.55
C GLU A 100 21.69 8.79 -4.62
N TYR A 101 20.85 9.57 -3.93
CA TYR A 101 21.01 11.02 -3.83
C TYR A 101 22.36 11.40 -3.20
N ARG A 102 22.75 10.71 -2.12
CA ARG A 102 24.03 10.96 -1.44
C ARG A 102 25.25 10.54 -2.28
N GLN A 103 25.13 9.53 -3.13
CA GLN A 103 26.22 9.08 -4.01
C GLN A 103 26.42 9.96 -5.25
N ARG A 104 25.37 10.65 -5.71
CA ARG A 104 25.42 11.56 -6.87
C ARG A 104 25.92 12.98 -6.53
N LYS A 105 26.12 13.27 -5.23
CA LYS A 105 26.68 14.52 -4.71
C LYS A 105 28.10 14.29 -4.22
#